data_AF-A0A7R9WF14-F1
#
_entry.id   AF-A0A7R9WF14-F1
#
_cell.length_a   1.000
_cell.length_b   1.000
_cell.length_c   1.000
_cell.angle_alpha   90.00
_cell.angle_beta   90.00
_cell.angle_gamma   90.00
#
_symmetry.space_group_name_H-M   'P 1'
#
loop_
_entity.id
_entity.type
_entity.pdbx_description
1 polymer ?
#
loop_
_entity_poly.entity_id
_entity_poly.type
_entity_poly.pdbx_seq_one_letter_code
_entity_poly.pdbx_strand_id
1 'polypeptide(L)'
;ADLPLLSGICVQNGGVAIPVYEGFGDAAQQMEDIFLGQLGGILASDIVVGFGGDFGIQQQTQSNFPVLASGSEIVARVMMAEGDYSQGILEATTKAMTVTGETAWTTTLDMETVTPAFDSECSVA
;
A
#
# COMPACT_ATOMS: atom_id res chain seq x y z
N ALA A 1 -15.77 -23.38 -6.43
CA ALA A 1 -16.41 -22.08 -6.15
C ALA A 1 -16.01 -21.09 -7.24
N ASP A 2 -16.81 -20.05 -7.48
CA ASP A 2 -16.51 -19.00 -8.46
C ASP A 2 -15.55 -17.97 -7.83
N LEU A 3 -14.28 -18.01 -8.23
CA LEU A 3 -13.23 -17.15 -7.68
C LEU A 3 -13.46 -15.66 -8.00
N PRO A 4 -13.85 -15.25 -9.23
CA PRO A 4 -14.29 -13.88 -9.52
C PRO A 4 -15.33 -13.33 -8.54
N LEU A 5 -16.35 -14.11 -8.18
CA LEU A 5 -17.37 -13.68 -7.23
C LEU A 5 -16.77 -13.47 -5.83
N LEU A 6 -15.96 -14.42 -5.35
CA LEU A 6 -15.30 -14.31 -4.04
C LEU A 6 -14.34 -13.13 -3.99
N SER A 7 -13.57 -12.89 -5.06
CA SER A 7 -12.68 -11.75 -5.19
C SER A 7 -13.46 -10.43 -5.13
N GLY A 8 -14.59 -10.34 -5.83
CA GLY A 8 -15.45 -9.16 -5.79
C GLY A 8 -15.97 -8.85 -4.38
N ILE A 9 -16.41 -9.87 -3.63
CA ILE A 9 -16.86 -9.71 -2.24
C ILE A 9 -15.69 -9.27 -1.35
N CYS A 10 -14.51 -9.87 -1.50
CA CYS A 10 -13.33 -9.52 -0.72
C CYS A 10 -12.91 -8.06 -0.94
N VAL A 11 -12.80 -7.62 -2.20
CA VAL A 11 -12.42 -6.23 -2.53
C VAL A 11 -13.42 -5.23 -1.95
N GLN A 12 -14.72 -5.52 -2.00
CA GLN A 12 -15.75 -4.66 -1.41
C GLN A 12 -15.66 -4.52 0.12
N ASN A 13 -14.99 -5.46 0.79
CA ASN A 13 -14.79 -5.46 2.24
C ASN A 13 -13.33 -5.19 2.63
N GLY A 14 -12.50 -4.68 1.71
CA GLY A 14 -11.10 -4.37 1.97
C GLY A 14 -10.19 -5.59 2.15
N GLY A 15 -10.64 -6.77 1.73
CA GLY A 15 -9.90 -8.02 1.81
C GLY A 15 -9.39 -8.54 0.47
N VAL A 16 -8.80 -9.73 0.49
CA VAL A 16 -8.27 -10.43 -0.68
C VAL A 16 -8.79 -11.86 -0.70
N ALA A 17 -9.15 -12.36 -1.88
CA ALA A 17 -9.49 -13.77 -2.07
C ALA A 17 -8.23 -14.54 -2.50
N ILE A 18 -7.95 -15.67 -1.83
CA ILE A 18 -6.79 -16.52 -2.12
C ILE A 18 -7.30 -17.94 -2.44
N PRO A 19 -6.91 -18.53 -3.58
CA PRO A 19 -7.31 -19.89 -3.91
C PRO A 19 -6.54 -20.92 -3.07
N VAL A 20 -7.24 -21.98 -2.64
CA VAL A 20 -6.64 -23.21 -2.08
C VAL A 20 -6.65 -24.26 -3.18
N TYR A 21 -5.50 -24.85 -3.47
CA TYR A 21 -5.33 -25.77 -4.59
C TYR A 21 -5.37 -27.23 -4.12
N GLU A 22 -6.36 -27.98 -4.61
CA GLU A 22 -6.42 -29.43 -4.41
C GLU A 22 -5.28 -30.13 -5.16
N GLY A 23 -4.59 -31.07 -4.51
CA GLY A 23 -3.49 -31.84 -5.10
C GLY A 23 -2.08 -31.26 -4.90
N PHE A 24 -1.95 -30.06 -4.32
CA PHE A 24 -0.66 -29.46 -3.95
C PHE A 24 -0.51 -29.38 -2.42
N GLY A 25 -0.43 -30.55 -1.77
CA GLY A 25 -0.30 -30.66 -0.31
C GLY A 25 -1.66 -30.76 0.42
N ASP A 26 -1.62 -30.59 1.74
CA ASP A 26 -2.81 -30.57 2.58
C ASP A 26 -3.48 -29.19 2.52
N ALA A 27 -4.79 -29.17 2.27
CA ALA A 27 -5.58 -27.94 2.26
C ALA A 27 -5.53 -27.24 3.63
N ALA A 28 -5.44 -28.00 4.73
CA ALA A 28 -5.32 -27.42 6.07
C ALA A 28 -4.00 -26.64 6.21
N GLN A 29 -2.89 -27.20 5.74
CA GLN A 29 -1.60 -26.53 5.75
C GLN A 29 -1.60 -25.26 4.90
N GLN A 30 -2.18 -25.31 3.69
CA GLN A 30 -2.29 -24.13 2.83
C GLN A 30 -3.08 -23.00 3.53
N MET A 31 -4.17 -23.33 4.22
CA MET A 31 -4.95 -22.35 4.97
C MET A 31 -4.16 -21.75 6.15
N GLU A 32 -3.40 -22.57 6.87
CA GLU A 32 -2.55 -22.12 7.97
C GLU A 32 -1.44 -21.19 7.47
N ASP A 33 -0.75 -21.58 6.39
CA ASP A 33 0.33 -20.79 5.79
C ASP A 33 -0.17 -19.44 5.27
N ILE A 34 -1.35 -19.42 4.66
CA ILE A 34 -2.00 -18.17 4.22
C ILE A 34 -2.31 -17.29 5.42
N PHE A 35 -2.91 -17.85 6.47
CA PHE A 35 -3.29 -17.08 7.66
C PHE A 35 -2.07 -16.49 8.38
N LEU A 36 -1.05 -17.31 8.62
CA LEU A 36 0.18 -16.88 9.30
C LEU A 36 1.02 -15.94 8.44
N GLY A 37 1.13 -16.21 7.13
CA GLY A 37 1.95 -15.43 6.21
C GLY A 37 1.34 -14.08 5.81
N GLN A 38 0.01 -13.97 5.78
CA GLN A 38 -0.68 -12.74 5.34
C GLN A 38 -1.21 -11.90 6.49
N LEU A 39 -1.77 -12.54 7.53
CA LEU A 39 -2.40 -11.83 8.65
C LEU A 39 -1.53 -11.86 9.90
N GLY A 40 -0.87 -13.00 10.18
CA GLY A 40 0.09 -13.16 11.26
C GLY A 40 -0.32 -12.40 12.53
N GLY A 41 0.54 -11.47 12.96
CA GLY A 41 0.21 -10.46 13.97
C GLY A 41 -0.18 -9.12 13.35
N ILE A 42 -1.34 -8.60 13.71
CA ILE A 42 -1.80 -7.27 13.30
C ILE A 42 -1.00 -6.20 14.06
N LEU A 43 -0.29 -5.33 13.33
CA LEU A 43 0.52 -4.26 13.91
C LEU A 43 -0.27 -2.95 14.02
N ALA A 44 -1.09 -2.64 13.01
CA ALA A 44 -1.93 -1.46 12.98
C ALA A 44 -3.21 -1.70 12.17
N SER A 45 -4.25 -0.91 12.43
CA SER A 45 -5.50 -0.89 11.67
C SER A 45 -5.86 0.53 11.21
N ASP A 46 -6.85 0.64 10.34
CA ASP A 46 -7.41 1.92 9.87
C ASP A 46 -6.33 2.88 9.36
N ILE A 47 -5.44 2.35 8.54
CA ILE A 47 -4.29 3.09 8.02
C ILE A 47 -4.75 4.02 6.91
N VAL A 48 -4.42 5.30 7.04
CA VAL A 48 -4.65 6.33 6.03
C VAL A 48 -3.33 6.98 5.66
N VAL A 49 -2.98 6.96 4.38
CA VAL A 49 -1.79 7.60 3.83
C VAL A 49 -2.22 8.85 3.05
N GLY A 50 -1.80 10.02 3.50
CA GLY A 50 -2.00 11.30 2.82
C GLY A 50 -0.70 11.81 2.23
N PHE A 51 -0.81 12.49 1.08
CA PHE A 51 0.30 13.19 0.44
C PHE A 51 -0.02 14.69 0.34
N GLY A 52 0.99 15.52 0.52
CA GLY A 52 0.87 16.99 0.49
C GLY A 52 2.24 17.66 0.34
N GLY A 53 2.35 18.87 0.88
CA GLY A 53 3.54 19.72 0.72
C GLY A 53 3.34 20.79 -0.35
N ASP A 54 4.42 21.14 -1.05
CA ASP A 54 4.45 22.24 -2.01
C ASP A 54 3.87 21.85 -3.39
N PHE A 55 3.73 20.55 -3.65
CA PHE A 55 3.27 20.01 -4.92
C PHE A 55 1.79 19.65 -4.89
N GLY A 56 1.09 19.96 -5.97
CA GLY A 56 -0.25 19.42 -6.21
C GLY A 56 -0.19 17.92 -6.53
N ILE A 57 -1.14 17.14 -6.02
CA ILE A 57 -1.29 15.72 -6.35
C ILE A 57 -2.35 15.57 -7.44
N GLN A 58 -1.99 14.97 -8.58
CA GLN A 58 -2.90 14.73 -9.69
C GLN A 58 -3.64 13.39 -9.55
N GLN A 59 -2.91 12.33 -9.19
CA GLN A 59 -3.45 10.99 -8.99
C GLN A 59 -2.75 10.31 -7.83
N GLN A 60 -3.46 9.38 -7.19
CA GLN A 60 -2.91 8.53 -6.13
C GLN A 60 -3.51 7.13 -6.22
N THR A 61 -2.72 6.14 -5.78
CA THR A 61 -3.24 4.78 -5.55
C THR A 61 -4.15 4.75 -4.32
N GLN A 62 -4.66 3.56 -3.97
CA GLN A 62 -5.35 3.35 -2.70
C GLN A 62 -4.52 3.93 -1.53
N SER A 63 -5.20 4.69 -0.67
CA SER A 63 -4.61 5.38 0.47
C SER A 63 -5.21 4.95 1.81
N ASN A 64 -6.28 4.15 1.79
CA ASN A 64 -6.93 3.62 2.98
C ASN A 64 -6.72 2.11 3.02
N PHE A 65 -6.14 1.61 4.09
CA PHE A 65 -5.84 0.20 4.27
C PHE A 65 -6.40 -0.27 5.62
N PRO A 66 -7.16 -1.37 5.66
CA PRO A 66 -7.82 -1.79 6.90
C PRO A 66 -6.81 -2.29 7.95
N VAL A 67 -5.73 -2.91 7.50
CA VAL A 67 -4.78 -3.65 8.35
C VAL A 67 -3.37 -3.55 7.79
N LEU A 68 -2.39 -3.44 8.68
CA LEU A 68 -0.98 -3.72 8.43
C LEU A 68 -0.56 -4.91 9.30
N ALA A 69 -0.27 -6.03 8.66
CA ALA A 69 0.20 -7.25 9.33
C ALA A 69 1.73 -7.27 9.43
N SER A 70 2.25 -7.99 10.41
CA SER A 70 3.69 -8.21 10.55
C SER A 70 4.25 -8.94 9.33
N GLY A 71 5.36 -8.42 8.78
CA GLY A 71 5.96 -8.95 7.56
C GLY A 71 5.31 -8.48 6.25
N SER A 72 4.23 -7.69 6.32
CA SER A 72 3.61 -7.06 5.14
C SER A 72 4.09 -5.62 4.94
N GLU A 73 3.87 -5.09 3.73
CA GLU A 73 4.19 -3.71 3.38
C GLU A 73 2.99 -3.05 2.68
N ILE A 74 2.73 -1.79 3.04
CA ILE A 74 1.79 -0.93 2.34
C ILE A 74 2.59 -0.02 1.40
N VAL A 75 2.24 -0.07 0.11
CA VAL A 75 2.84 0.78 -0.91
C VAL A 75 1.77 1.72 -1.46
N ALA A 76 1.97 3.03 -1.23
CA ALA A 76 1.16 4.08 -1.82
C ALA A 76 2.00 4.90 -2.80
N ARG A 77 1.44 5.22 -3.96
CA ARG A 77 2.12 5.97 -5.03
C ARG A 77 1.27 7.17 -5.41
N VAL A 78 1.96 8.25 -5.77
CA VAL A 78 1.34 9.48 -6.27
C VAL A 78 1.96 9.93 -7.57
N MET A 79 1.14 10.59 -8.37
CA MET A 79 1.54 11.37 -9.52
C MET A 79 1.38 12.83 -9.17
N MET A 80 2.48 13.58 -9.20
CA MET A 80 2.48 15.02 -8.97
C MET A 80 1.88 15.73 -10.19
N ALA A 81 1.14 16.82 -9.95
CA ALA A 81 0.60 17.68 -10.99
C ALA A 81 1.73 18.42 -11.72
N GLU A 82 1.59 18.62 -13.03
CA GLU A 82 2.62 19.23 -13.88
C GLU A 82 3.12 20.56 -13.31
N GLY A 83 4.44 20.71 -13.18
CA GLY A 83 5.07 21.87 -12.60
C GLY A 83 6.60 21.78 -12.58
N ASP A 84 7.24 22.80 -12.03
CA ASP A 84 8.67 22.75 -11.71
C ASP A 84 8.87 21.92 -10.43
N TYR A 85 9.49 20.74 -10.56
CA TYR A 85 9.80 19.84 -9.45
C TYR A 85 11.23 19.98 -8.95
N SER A 86 11.99 20.96 -9.46
CA SER A 86 13.39 21.13 -9.06
C SER A 86 13.56 21.67 -7.64
N GLN A 87 12.49 22.25 -7.07
CA GLN A 87 12.47 22.84 -5.74
C GLN A 87 11.15 22.54 -5.04
N GLY A 88 11.20 22.15 -3.76
CA GLY A 88 10.02 21.95 -2.91
C GLY A 88 10.03 20.66 -2.13
N ILE A 89 9.11 20.57 -1.17
CA ILE A 89 8.99 19.43 -0.26
C ILE A 89 7.73 18.63 -0.60
N LEU A 90 7.90 17.34 -0.83
CA LEU A 90 6.82 16.37 -0.84
C LEU A 90 6.66 15.80 0.58
N GLU A 91 5.48 15.92 1.15
CA GLU A 91 5.16 15.36 2.46
C GLU A 91 4.26 14.14 2.29
N ALA A 92 4.59 13.06 3.00
CA ALA A 92 3.70 11.91 3.18
C ALA A 92 3.42 11.71 4.67
N THR A 93 2.13 11.72 5.01
CA THR A 93 1.65 11.55 6.39
C THR A 93 0.80 10.28 6.47
N THR A 94 1.25 9.34 7.30
CA THR A 94 0.55 8.09 7.59
C THR A 94 -0.10 8.18 8.96
N LYS A 95 -1.41 7.93 9.04
CA LYS A 95 -2.16 7.78 10.29
C LYS A 95 -2.61 6.34 10.43
N ALA A 96 -2.55 5.79 11.63
CA ALA A 96 -3.06 4.45 11.90
C ALA A 96 -3.47 4.27 13.36
N MET A 97 -4.37 3.33 13.60
CA MET A 97 -4.71 2.82 14.93
C MET A 97 -3.70 1.74 15.34
N THR A 98 -3.02 1.97 16.46
CA THR A 98 -2.05 1.04 17.04
C THR A 98 -2.54 0.54 18.40
N VAL A 99 -1.80 -0.38 19.02
CA VAL A 99 -2.08 -0.85 20.38
C VAL A 99 -2.06 0.27 21.44
N THR A 100 -1.39 1.38 21.17
CA THR A 100 -1.33 2.56 22.04
C THR A 100 -2.35 3.65 21.68
N GLY A 101 -3.18 3.44 20.66
CA GLY A 101 -4.12 4.42 20.12
C GLY A 101 -3.75 4.93 18.73
N GLU A 102 -4.39 6.02 18.31
CA GLU A 102 -4.09 6.67 17.02
C GLU A 102 -2.68 7.26 17.03
N THR A 103 -1.89 6.92 16.03
CA THR A 103 -0.54 7.46 15.82
C THR A 103 -0.44 8.03 14.41
N ALA A 104 0.33 9.10 14.26
CA ALA A 104 0.64 9.70 12.98
C ALA A 104 2.16 9.81 12.79
N TRP A 105 2.63 9.49 11.59
CA TRP A 105 4.02 9.64 11.18
C TRP A 105 4.07 10.46 9.90
N THR A 106 4.99 11.40 9.85
CA THR A 106 5.20 12.25 8.68
C THR A 106 6.63 12.07 8.19
N THR A 107 6.78 11.85 6.89
CA THR A 107 8.07 11.84 6.22
C THR A 107 8.06 12.87 5.11
N THR A 108 9.21 13.50 4.88
CA THR A 108 9.36 14.57 3.89
C THR A 108 10.47 14.21 2.93
N LEU A 109 10.24 14.46 1.64
CA LEU A 109 11.24 14.35 0.58
C LEU A 109 11.50 15.75 0.02
N ASP A 110 12.75 16.21 0.15
CA ASP A 110 13.22 17.45 -0.46
C ASP A 110 13.66 17.17 -1.89
N MET A 111 12.93 17.72 -2.85
CA MET A 111 13.16 17.49 -4.27
C MET A 111 14.47 18.10 -4.79
N GLU A 112 15.04 19.09 -4.10
CA GLU A 112 16.36 19.64 -4.45
C GLU A 112 17.47 18.59 -4.27
N THR A 113 17.26 17.64 -3.37
CA THR A 113 18.21 16.58 -3.04
C THR A 113 17.99 15.30 -3.84
N VAL A 114 16.86 15.21 -4.56
CA VAL A 114 16.53 14.05 -5.39
C VAL A 114 17.28 14.18 -6.70
N THR A 115 18.34 13.40 -6.86
CA THR A 115 18.89 13.14 -8.20
C THR A 115 17.82 12.39 -8.98
N PRO A 116 17.23 12.95 -10.04
CA PRO A 116 16.19 12.24 -10.75
C PRO A 116 16.83 11.03 -11.43
N ALA A 117 16.38 9.84 -11.04
CA ALA A 117 16.65 8.60 -11.76
C ALA A 117 15.80 8.60 -13.04
N PHE A 118 16.11 9.50 -13.97
CA PHE A 118 15.66 9.35 -15.35
C PHE A 118 16.48 8.21 -15.95
N ASP A 119 16.06 6.97 -15.72
CA ASP A 119 16.48 5.87 -16.59
C ASP A 119 15.97 6.22 -17.98
N SER A 120 16.91 6.59 -18.85
CA SER A 120 16.71 7.02 -20.23
C SER A 120 16.19 5.90 -21.17
N GLU A 121 15.56 4.85 -20.63
CA GLU A 121 15.14 3.66 -21.38
C GLU A 121 13.63 3.50 -21.56
N CYS A 122 12.81 4.43 -21.04
CA CYS A 122 11.40 4.48 -21.44
C CYS A 122 11.20 5.34 -22.70
N SER A 123 11.85 4.96 -23.80
CA SER A 123 11.40 5.35 -25.13
C SER A 123 10.36 4.35 -25.60
N VAL A 124 9.09 4.74 -25.53
CA VAL A 124 8.03 4.00 -26.22
C VAL A 124 8.19 4.31 -27.72
N ALA A 125 8.72 3.34 -28.45
CA ALA A 125 8.72 3.32 -29.91
C ALA A 125 7.29 3.12 -30.47
#